data_AF-A0A443QZC3-F1
#
_entry.id   AF-A0A443QZC3-F1
#
_cell.length_a   1.000
_cell.length_b   1.000
_cell.length_c   1.000
_cell.angle_alpha   90.00
_cell.angle_beta   90.00
_cell.angle_gamma   90.00
#
_symmetry.space_group_name_H-M   'P 1'
#
loop_
_entity.id
_entity.type
_entity.pdbx_description
1 polymer ?
#
loop_
_entity_poly.entity_id
_entity_poly.type
_entity_poly.pdbx_seq_one_letter_code
_entity_poly.pdbx_strand_id
1 'polypeptide(L)'
;GRIMYEPNRSIVICAIFQLFLQVIAIPDRIPIGAIFPPNSEEIEAAFRYALRMHNANESQSRFKLEPKITSVDSDDPFQVTRQLCLQLSQGIFTLVAPLMGPSYETIVSYSNTFAMPFIHPGFSQTSNIRPANYSISMKPRYLPAIIDVIKFYEWKGIIYLYDSDDGKNSLSCVAQGSWALREANMCMEGTSRHGLYS
;
A
#
# COMPACT_ATOMS: atom_id res chain seq x y z
N GLY A 1 26.11 -10.59 -61.66
CA GLY A 1 24.67 -10.39 -61.42
C GLY A 1 24.40 -10.53 -59.95
N ARG A 2 23.85 -9.50 -59.29
CA ARG A 2 23.39 -9.60 -57.90
C ARG A 2 22.04 -10.31 -57.90
N ILE A 3 21.99 -11.49 -57.30
CA ILE A 3 20.76 -12.26 -57.14
C ILE A 3 19.96 -11.56 -56.04
N MET A 4 18.92 -10.80 -56.41
CA MET A 4 17.98 -10.25 -55.43
C MET A 4 17.19 -11.40 -54.83
N TYR A 5 17.35 -11.59 -53.52
CA TYR A 5 16.56 -12.52 -52.73
C TYR A 5 15.22 -11.84 -52.44
N GLU A 6 14.17 -12.26 -53.12
CA GLU A 6 12.82 -11.72 -52.93
C GLU A 6 12.15 -12.49 -51.80
N PRO A 7 11.89 -11.88 -50.63
CA PRO A 7 11.32 -12.60 -49.51
C PRO A 7 9.88 -12.98 -49.86
N ASN A 8 9.57 -14.27 -49.80
CA ASN A 8 8.23 -14.79 -50.05
C ASN A 8 7.22 -14.03 -49.17
N ARG A 9 6.28 -13.31 -49.81
CA ARG A 9 5.23 -12.54 -49.13
C ARG A 9 4.50 -13.35 -48.05
N SER A 10 4.30 -14.65 -48.27
CA SER A 10 3.68 -15.56 -47.29
C SER A 10 4.49 -15.74 -46.01
N ILE A 11 5.83 -15.73 -46.09
CA ILE A 11 6.71 -15.84 -44.92
C ILE A 11 6.65 -14.55 -44.11
N VAL A 12 6.64 -13.40 -44.77
CA VAL A 12 6.52 -12.10 -44.11
C VAL A 12 5.17 -11.95 -43.43
N ILE A 13 4.08 -12.39 -44.07
CA ILE A 13 2.73 -12.38 -43.48
C ILE A 13 2.65 -13.33 -42.26
N CYS A 14 3.20 -14.55 -42.35
CA CYS A 14 3.27 -15.46 -41.19
C CYS A 14 4.11 -14.89 -40.05
N ALA A 15 5.25 -14.25 -40.35
CA ALA A 15 6.09 -13.64 -39.33
C ALA A 15 5.39 -12.46 -38.64
N ILE A 16 4.65 -11.63 -39.39
CA ILE A 16 3.83 -10.54 -38.85
C ILE A 16 2.66 -11.10 -38.03
N PHE A 17 2.01 -12.17 -38.48
CA PHE A 17 0.92 -12.83 -37.76
C PHE A 17 1.40 -13.52 -36.47
N GLN A 18 2.61 -14.12 -36.48
CA GLN A 18 3.27 -14.64 -35.28
C GLN A 18 3.70 -13.54 -34.31
N LEU A 19 4.12 -12.37 -34.83
CA LEU A 19 4.41 -11.20 -33.99
C LEU A 19 3.13 -10.65 -33.34
N PHE A 20 1.99 -10.66 -34.05
CA PHE A 20 0.69 -10.23 -33.55
C PHE A 20 0.04 -11.24 -32.59
N LEU A 21 0.39 -12.52 -32.69
CA LEU A 21 -0.11 -13.60 -31.84
C LEU A 21 0.62 -13.77 -30.50
N GLN A 22 1.56 -12.87 -30.16
CA GLN A 22 1.98 -12.70 -28.77
C GLN A 22 0.87 -12.00 -27.97
N VAL A 23 -0.30 -12.64 -27.94
CA VAL A 23 -1.31 -12.41 -26.93
C VAL A 23 -0.61 -12.67 -25.60
N ILE A 24 -0.48 -11.62 -24.80
CA ILE A 24 0.03 -11.69 -23.42
C ILE A 24 -0.85 -12.72 -22.70
N ALA A 25 -0.36 -13.94 -22.57
CA ALA A 25 -0.99 -14.95 -21.76
C ALA A 25 -0.91 -14.44 -20.31
N ILE A 26 -2.06 -14.08 -19.73
CA ILE A 26 -2.14 -13.73 -18.32
C ILE A 26 -1.78 -15.01 -17.56
N PRO A 27 -0.80 -14.99 -16.63
CA PRO A 27 -0.48 -16.17 -15.86
C PRO A 27 -1.72 -16.64 -15.11
N ASP A 28 -2.02 -17.94 -15.18
CA ASP A 28 -3.18 -18.54 -14.51
C ASP A 28 -3.16 -18.33 -12.99
N ARG A 29 -1.97 -18.10 -12.42
CA ARG A 29 -1.74 -17.82 -11.00
C ARG A 29 -0.81 -16.61 -10.83
N ILE A 30 -1.29 -15.61 -10.11
CA ILE A 30 -0.55 -14.38 -9.79
C ILE A 30 -0.10 -14.45 -8.33
N PRO A 31 1.21 -14.51 -8.04
CA PRO A 31 1.71 -14.46 -6.67
C PRO A 31 1.57 -13.06 -6.07
N ILE A 32 0.98 -12.99 -4.88
CA ILE A 32 0.82 -11.76 -4.09
C ILE A 32 1.57 -11.94 -2.77
N GLY A 33 2.50 -11.04 -2.48
CA GLY A 33 3.17 -11.04 -1.19
C GLY A 33 2.32 -10.38 -0.12
N ALA A 34 2.43 -10.85 1.12
CA ALA A 34 1.85 -10.16 2.25
C ALA A 34 2.75 -10.27 3.50
N ILE A 35 3.03 -9.14 4.13
CA ILE A 35 3.84 -9.06 5.35
C ILE A 35 2.96 -8.51 6.46
N PHE A 36 2.64 -9.35 7.44
CA PHE A 36 1.78 -9.02 8.56
C PHE A 36 2.57 -8.91 9.87
N PRO A 37 2.25 -7.95 10.75
CA PRO A 37 2.74 -7.99 12.12
C PRO A 37 2.13 -9.17 12.90
N PRO A 38 2.83 -9.73 13.92
CA PRO A 38 2.39 -10.93 14.64
C PRO A 38 1.00 -10.80 15.29
N ASN A 39 0.61 -9.59 15.69
CA ASN A 39 -0.66 -9.32 16.36
C ASN A 39 -1.77 -8.86 15.40
N SER A 40 -1.79 -9.35 14.16
CA SER A 40 -2.76 -8.91 13.13
C SER A 40 -3.60 -10.04 12.51
N GLU A 41 -3.90 -11.06 13.32
CA GLU A 41 -4.66 -12.24 12.89
C GLU A 41 -6.00 -11.90 12.20
N GLU A 42 -6.72 -10.89 12.70
CA GLU A 42 -7.99 -10.45 12.11
C GLU A 42 -7.81 -9.93 10.67
N ILE A 43 -6.77 -9.13 10.43
CA ILE A 43 -6.47 -8.55 9.12
C ILE A 43 -5.97 -9.65 8.18
N GLU A 44 -5.12 -10.56 8.66
CA GLU A 44 -4.66 -11.71 7.89
C GLU A 44 -5.83 -12.62 7.51
N ALA A 45 -6.74 -12.91 8.44
CA ALA A 45 -7.92 -13.72 8.19
C ALA A 45 -8.84 -13.10 7.14
N ALA A 46 -9.07 -11.79 7.22
CA ALA A 46 -9.84 -11.04 6.22
C ALA A 46 -9.17 -11.10 4.84
N PHE A 47 -7.85 -10.95 4.76
CA PHE A 47 -7.09 -11.08 3.53
C PHE A 47 -7.22 -12.49 2.92
N ARG A 48 -7.01 -13.54 3.72
CA ARG A 48 -7.18 -14.93 3.27
C ARG A 48 -8.61 -15.24 2.83
N TYR A 49 -9.60 -14.66 3.50
CA TYR A 49 -11.00 -14.80 3.11
C TYR A 49 -11.28 -14.15 1.75
N ALA A 50 -10.83 -12.91 1.54
CA ALA A 50 -11.00 -12.21 0.27
C ALA A 50 -10.38 -12.98 -0.90
N LEU A 51 -9.17 -13.52 -0.73
CA LEU A 51 -8.52 -14.34 -1.76
C LEU A 51 -9.26 -15.63 -2.06
N ARG A 52 -9.77 -16.32 -1.03
CA ARG A 52 -10.60 -17.52 -1.20
C ARG A 52 -11.86 -17.21 -2.01
N MET A 53 -12.54 -16.11 -1.69
CA MET A 53 -13.74 -15.69 -2.41
C MET A 53 -13.44 -15.36 -3.88
N HIS A 54 -12.33 -14.66 -4.15
CA HIS A 54 -11.90 -14.40 -5.53
C HIS A 54 -11.58 -15.70 -6.28
N ASN A 55 -10.80 -16.59 -5.67
CA ASN A 55 -10.35 -17.83 -6.32
C ASN A 55 -11.48 -18.85 -6.51
N ALA A 56 -12.52 -18.86 -5.67
CA ALA A 56 -13.67 -19.73 -5.83
C ALA A 56 -14.64 -19.27 -6.94
N ASN A 57 -14.62 -17.99 -7.29
CA ASN A 57 -15.57 -17.41 -8.23
C ASN A 57 -15.08 -17.52 -9.69
N GLU A 58 -15.20 -18.71 -10.29
CA GLU A 58 -14.73 -18.99 -11.66
C GLU A 58 -15.39 -18.13 -12.75
N SER A 59 -16.60 -17.64 -12.52
CA SER A 59 -17.30 -16.81 -13.52
C SER A 59 -16.80 -15.37 -13.59
N GLN A 60 -16.23 -14.84 -12.51
CA GLN A 60 -15.70 -13.46 -12.45
C GLN A 60 -14.17 -13.39 -12.39
N SER A 61 -13.51 -14.43 -11.91
CA SER A 61 -12.06 -14.48 -11.73
C SER A 61 -11.37 -14.99 -12.99
N ARG A 62 -10.69 -14.08 -13.72
CA ARG A 62 -9.91 -14.41 -14.94
C ARG A 62 -8.53 -15.03 -14.63
N PHE A 63 -8.09 -14.96 -13.39
CA PHE A 63 -6.79 -15.46 -12.92
C PHE A 63 -6.92 -15.83 -11.45
N LYS A 64 -6.13 -16.78 -10.95
CA LYS A 64 -6.11 -17.11 -9.52
C LYS A 64 -5.01 -16.32 -8.81
N LEU A 65 -5.24 -16.02 -7.54
CA LEU A 65 -4.28 -15.33 -6.68
C LEU A 65 -3.61 -16.33 -5.75
N GLU A 66 -2.28 -16.29 -5.67
CA GLU A 66 -1.50 -17.15 -4.78
C GLU A 66 -0.81 -16.30 -3.69
N PRO A 67 -1.30 -16.33 -2.44
CA PRO A 67 -0.69 -15.54 -1.37
C PRO A 67 0.63 -16.15 -0.88
N LYS A 68 1.65 -15.31 -0.73
CA LYS A 68 2.89 -15.58 0.02
C LYS A 68 2.85 -14.76 1.31
N ILE A 69 2.33 -15.35 2.38
CA ILE A 69 2.13 -14.67 3.66
C ILE A 69 3.32 -14.91 4.58
N THR A 70 3.86 -13.84 5.16
CA THR A 70 4.92 -13.86 6.16
C THR A 70 4.52 -13.02 7.36
N SER A 71 4.73 -13.54 8.57
CA SER A 71 4.61 -12.77 9.81
C SER A 71 5.98 -12.22 10.22
N VAL A 72 6.06 -10.94 10.56
CA VAL A 72 7.30 -10.23 10.92
C VAL A 72 7.03 -9.22 12.02
N ASP A 73 7.95 -9.09 12.96
CA ASP A 73 7.91 -8.00 13.93
C ASP A 73 8.02 -6.63 13.22
N SER A 74 6.97 -5.82 13.32
CA SER A 74 6.91 -4.50 12.68
C SER A 74 7.85 -3.48 13.32
N ASP A 75 8.33 -3.75 14.53
CA ASP A 75 9.19 -2.83 15.28
C ASP A 75 10.67 -2.97 14.87
N ASP A 76 11.01 -4.00 14.09
CA ASP A 76 12.33 -4.24 13.53
C ASP A 76 12.36 -4.07 12.00
N PRO A 77 12.76 -2.86 11.51
CA PRO A 77 12.87 -2.59 10.07
C PRO A 77 13.85 -3.50 9.34
N PHE A 78 14.84 -4.08 10.02
CA PHE A 78 15.80 -4.98 9.40
C PHE A 78 15.15 -6.32 9.06
N GLN A 79 14.33 -6.86 9.96
CA GLN A 79 13.55 -8.06 9.67
C GLN A 79 12.54 -7.84 8.54
N VAL A 80 11.84 -6.69 8.55
CA VAL A 80 10.92 -6.31 7.47
C VAL A 80 11.65 -6.24 6.13
N THR A 81 12.82 -5.60 6.10
CA THR A 81 13.66 -5.50 4.90
C THR A 81 14.05 -6.87 4.36
N ARG A 82 14.52 -7.76 5.25
CA ARG A 82 14.91 -9.12 4.86
C ARG A 82 13.76 -9.89 4.24
N GLN A 83 12.57 -9.84 4.85
CA GLN A 83 11.40 -10.53 4.32
C GLN A 83 10.87 -9.91 3.05
N LEU A 84 10.94 -8.58 2.91
CA LEU A 84 10.60 -7.90 1.68
C LEU A 84 11.50 -8.36 0.52
N CYS A 85 12.81 -8.43 0.73
CA CYS A 85 13.73 -8.96 -0.28
C CYS A 85 13.41 -10.42 -0.67
N LEU A 86 13.03 -11.26 0.30
CA LEU A 86 12.62 -12.64 0.02
C LEU A 86 11.34 -12.67 -0.84
N GLN A 87 10.34 -11.87 -0.50
CA GLN A 87 9.10 -11.74 -1.27
C GLN A 87 9.38 -11.27 -2.71
N LEU A 88 10.23 -10.24 -2.87
CA LEU A 88 10.66 -9.77 -4.20
C LEU A 88 11.38 -10.87 -4.99
N SER A 89 12.28 -11.63 -4.35
CA SER A 89 13.00 -12.72 -5.01
C SER A 89 12.10 -13.88 -5.44
N GLN A 90 10.94 -14.04 -4.79
CA GLN A 90 9.91 -15.02 -5.17
C GLN A 90 9.03 -14.55 -6.33
N GLY A 91 9.23 -13.34 -6.86
CA GLY A 91 8.53 -12.84 -8.03
C GLY A 91 7.07 -12.44 -7.78
N ILE A 92 6.76 -11.89 -6.60
CA ILE A 92 5.43 -11.33 -6.33
C ILE A 92 5.14 -10.15 -7.26
N PHE A 93 3.86 -9.95 -7.59
CA PHE A 93 3.43 -8.82 -8.44
C PHE A 93 3.00 -7.59 -7.64
N THR A 94 2.57 -7.81 -6.39
CA THR A 94 2.19 -6.75 -5.47
C THR A 94 2.35 -7.24 -4.04
N LEU A 95 2.48 -6.29 -3.12
CA LEU A 95 2.65 -6.54 -1.69
C LEU A 95 1.46 -5.99 -0.89
N VAL A 96 0.95 -6.73 0.08
CA VAL A 96 0.03 -6.23 1.10
C VAL A 96 0.77 -6.10 2.42
N ALA A 97 0.81 -4.90 2.99
CA ALA A 97 1.57 -4.65 4.21
C ALA A 97 0.84 -3.67 5.14
N PRO A 98 0.10 -4.14 6.16
CA PRO A 98 -0.45 -3.31 7.23
C PRO A 98 0.63 -2.89 8.24
N LEU A 99 1.68 -2.24 7.77
CA LEU A 99 2.76 -1.72 8.61
C LEU A 99 2.64 -0.21 8.77
N MET A 100 3.19 0.29 9.88
CA MET A 100 3.20 1.70 10.26
C MET A 100 4.60 2.10 10.75
N GLY A 101 4.83 3.40 10.98
CA GLY A 101 6.07 3.90 11.55
C GLY A 101 7.32 3.65 10.66
N PRO A 102 8.49 3.35 11.26
CA PRO A 102 9.74 3.18 10.51
C PRO A 102 9.68 2.09 9.43
N SER A 103 9.00 0.98 9.71
CA SER A 103 8.86 -0.14 8.77
C SER A 103 8.03 0.23 7.54
N TYR A 104 7.05 1.13 7.68
CA TYR A 104 6.32 1.68 6.54
C TYR A 104 7.23 2.50 5.61
N GLU A 105 8.09 3.36 6.18
CA GLU A 105 9.04 4.15 5.39
C GLU A 105 10.02 3.27 4.62
N THR A 106 10.48 2.17 5.24
CA THR A 106 11.31 1.17 4.58
C THR A 106 10.60 0.57 3.37
N ILE A 107 9.35 0.13 3.52
CA ILE A 107 8.57 -0.41 2.39
C ILE A 107 8.41 0.63 1.27
N VAL A 108 8.10 1.88 1.60
CA VAL A 108 7.98 2.96 0.60
C VAL A 108 9.29 3.14 -0.17
N SER A 109 10.43 3.13 0.52
CA SER A 109 11.74 3.25 -0.14
C SER A 109 11.97 2.12 -1.13
N TYR A 110 11.75 0.87 -0.72
CA TYR A 110 11.93 -0.30 -1.59
C TYR A 110 10.93 -0.30 -2.74
N SER A 111 9.68 0.03 -2.46
CA SER A 111 8.59 0.12 -3.44
C SER A 111 8.93 1.13 -4.55
N ASN A 112 9.46 2.30 -4.18
CA ASN A 112 9.93 3.30 -5.15
C ASN A 112 11.15 2.84 -5.96
N THR A 113 12.09 2.12 -5.34
CA THR A 113 13.30 1.62 -6.04
C THR A 113 12.97 0.51 -7.03
N PHE A 114 12.12 -0.44 -6.65
CA PHE A 114 11.82 -1.63 -7.45
C PHE A 114 10.53 -1.50 -8.28
N ALA A 115 9.88 -0.33 -8.24
CA ALA A 115 8.55 -0.12 -8.83
C ALA A 115 7.53 -1.17 -8.38
N MET A 116 7.66 -1.64 -7.12
CA MET A 116 6.82 -2.70 -6.56
C MET A 116 5.56 -2.07 -5.97
N PRO A 117 4.37 -2.30 -6.56
CA PRO A 117 3.14 -1.76 -6.00
C PRO A 117 2.81 -2.45 -4.68
N PHE A 118 2.49 -1.66 -3.66
CA PHE A 118 2.01 -2.19 -2.40
C PHE A 118 0.71 -1.54 -1.94
N ILE A 119 -0.10 -2.33 -1.27
CA ILE A 119 -1.39 -1.96 -0.71
C ILE A 119 -1.24 -1.95 0.82
N HIS A 120 -1.66 -0.87 1.45
CA HIS A 120 -1.71 -0.77 2.90
C HIS A 120 -3.11 -0.32 3.36
N PRO A 121 -3.71 -1.00 4.36
CA PRO A 121 -5.03 -0.66 4.86
C PRO A 121 -5.05 0.58 5.78
N GLY A 122 -3.89 1.16 6.10
CA GLY A 122 -3.75 2.35 6.94
C GLY A 122 -3.89 3.68 6.18
N PHE A 123 -3.66 4.79 6.88
CA PHE A 123 -3.64 6.12 6.27
C PHE A 123 -2.40 6.32 5.39
N SER A 124 -2.57 7.07 4.31
CA SER A 124 -1.47 7.51 3.48
C SER A 124 -0.50 8.38 4.30
N GLN A 125 0.69 7.86 4.60
CA GLN A 125 1.75 8.62 5.26
C GLN A 125 2.68 9.27 4.22
N THR A 126 2.12 9.85 3.17
CA THR A 126 2.90 10.55 2.15
C THR A 126 3.59 11.76 2.76
N SER A 127 4.92 11.72 2.82
CA SER A 127 5.72 12.90 3.13
C SER A 127 6.17 13.55 1.81
N ASN A 128 6.32 14.88 1.81
CA ASN A 128 6.86 15.59 0.64
C ASN A 128 8.33 15.19 0.34
N ILE A 129 9.05 14.67 1.35
CA ILE A 129 10.45 14.26 1.24
C ILE A 129 10.55 12.84 0.64
N ARG A 130 9.60 11.96 0.97
CA ARG A 130 9.53 10.58 0.50
C ARG A 130 8.11 10.29 0.00
N PRO A 131 7.80 10.63 -1.26
CA PRO A 131 6.50 10.35 -1.84
C PRO A 131 6.34 8.83 -2.04
N ALA A 132 5.16 8.30 -1.74
CA ALA A 132 4.86 6.88 -1.85
C ALA A 132 4.23 6.56 -3.23
N ASN A 133 5.05 6.64 -4.29
CA ASN A 133 4.60 6.64 -5.70
C ASN A 133 3.92 5.33 -6.14
N TYR A 134 4.28 4.22 -5.50
CA TYR A 134 3.77 2.88 -5.79
C TYR A 134 2.93 2.33 -4.62
N SER A 135 2.40 3.22 -3.77
CA SER A 135 1.53 2.84 -2.66
C SER A 135 0.05 3.05 -2.99
N ILE A 136 -0.79 2.15 -2.49
CA ILE A 136 -2.24 2.31 -2.46
C ILE A 136 -2.69 2.27 -1.01
N SER A 137 -3.22 3.39 -0.51
CA SER A 137 -3.83 3.50 0.81
C SER A 137 -5.31 3.17 0.73
N MET A 138 -5.77 2.15 1.47
CA MET A 138 -7.21 1.82 1.48
C MET A 138 -8.01 2.72 2.41
N LYS A 139 -7.37 3.33 3.43
CA LYS A 139 -8.06 4.20 4.38
C LYS A 139 -8.16 5.63 3.83
N PRO A 140 -9.37 6.18 3.66
CA PRO A 140 -9.55 7.54 3.18
C PRO A 140 -9.09 8.57 4.22
N ARG A 141 -8.72 9.77 3.77
CA ARG A 141 -8.38 10.89 4.66
C ARG A 141 -9.66 11.45 5.30
N TYR A 142 -9.75 11.31 6.63
CA TYR A 142 -10.92 11.67 7.44
C TYR A 142 -10.83 13.05 8.11
N LEU A 143 -9.64 13.66 8.15
CA LEU A 143 -9.42 14.96 8.79
C LEU A 143 -10.28 16.10 8.21
N PRO A 144 -10.52 16.19 6.90
CA PRO A 144 -11.46 17.17 6.37
C PRO A 144 -12.87 17.02 6.96
N ALA A 145 -13.35 15.79 7.13
CA ALA A 145 -14.66 15.53 7.73
C ALA A 145 -14.71 15.97 9.20
N ILE A 146 -13.63 15.80 9.97
CA ILE A 146 -13.54 16.32 11.34
C ILE A 146 -13.61 17.85 11.34
N ILE A 147 -12.87 18.52 10.44
CA ILE A 147 -12.90 19.98 10.31
C ILE A 147 -14.30 20.47 9.96
N ASP A 148 -15.01 19.77 9.08
CA ASP A 148 -16.37 20.11 8.69
C ASP A 148 -17.35 19.99 9.86
N VAL A 149 -17.18 18.97 10.72
CA VAL A 149 -17.97 18.81 11.95
C VAL A 149 -17.71 19.95 12.94
N ILE A 150 -16.45 20.32 13.15
CA ILE A 150 -16.07 21.44 14.05
C ILE A 150 -16.71 22.75 13.56
N LYS A 151 -16.67 23.00 12.25
CA LYS A 151 -17.30 24.18 11.64
C LYS A 151 -18.82 24.14 11.75
N PHE A 152 -19.44 23.00 11.49
CA PHE A 152 -20.89 22.84 11.53
C PHE A 152 -21.48 23.12 12.93
N TYR A 153 -20.78 22.70 13.99
CA TYR A 153 -21.21 22.93 15.38
C TYR A 153 -20.59 24.17 16.02
N GLU A 154 -19.82 24.97 15.27
CA GLU A 154 -19.19 26.21 15.75
C GLU A 154 -18.41 26.03 17.08
N TRP A 155 -17.65 24.94 17.21
CA TRP A 155 -16.90 24.66 18.45
C TRP A 155 -15.82 25.74 18.68
N LYS A 156 -15.95 26.47 19.80
CA LYS A 156 -15.03 27.54 20.22
C LYS A 156 -13.83 27.05 21.03
N GLY A 157 -13.71 25.74 21.26
CA GLY A 157 -12.62 25.16 22.01
C GLY A 157 -12.70 23.65 21.92
N ILE A 158 -11.57 23.01 21.63
CA ILE A 158 -11.52 21.56 21.43
C ILE A 158 -10.34 20.99 22.20
N ILE A 159 -10.57 19.84 22.84
CA ILE A 159 -9.51 19.02 23.42
C ILE A 159 -9.30 17.87 22.45
N TYR A 160 -8.10 17.81 21.86
CA TYR A 160 -7.75 16.75 20.92
C TYR A 160 -6.82 15.75 21.61
N LEU A 161 -7.38 14.57 21.92
CA LEU A 161 -6.68 13.44 22.50
C LEU A 161 -6.21 12.51 21.39
N TYR A 162 -4.94 12.13 21.39
CA TYR A 162 -4.37 11.26 20.35
C TYR A 162 -3.33 10.28 20.89
N ASP A 163 -3.18 9.16 20.17
CA ASP A 163 -2.10 8.18 20.31
C ASP A 163 -1.06 8.42 19.20
N SER A 164 0.22 8.30 19.55
CA SER A 164 1.33 9.10 18.99
C SER A 164 1.71 8.87 17.52
N ASP A 165 1.22 7.84 16.84
CA ASP A 165 1.75 7.47 15.51
C ASP A 165 0.98 8.12 14.34
N ASP A 166 -0.34 7.98 14.30
CA ASP A 166 -1.19 8.65 13.29
C ASP A 166 -1.65 10.04 13.74
N GLY A 167 -1.61 10.28 15.06
CA GLY A 167 -2.06 11.51 15.68
C GLY A 167 -1.25 12.73 15.21
N LYS A 168 0.08 12.61 15.11
CA LYS A 168 0.97 13.75 14.83
C LYS A 168 0.75 14.38 13.45
N ASN A 169 0.54 13.57 12.42
CA ASN A 169 0.25 14.08 11.07
C ASN A 169 -1.18 14.64 10.98
N SER A 170 -2.10 14.04 11.74
CA SER A 170 -3.47 14.51 11.89
C SER A 170 -3.55 15.88 12.55
N LEU A 171 -2.75 16.09 13.60
CA LEU A 171 -2.59 17.36 14.31
C LEU A 171 -2.16 18.50 13.39
N SER A 172 -1.09 18.29 12.60
CA SER A 172 -0.59 19.32 11.69
C SER A 172 -1.65 19.74 10.67
N CYS A 173 -2.45 18.80 10.16
CA CYS A 173 -3.52 19.11 9.22
C CYS A 173 -4.72 19.81 9.88
N VAL A 174 -5.10 19.45 11.12
CA VAL A 174 -6.15 20.17 11.86
C VAL A 174 -5.66 21.57 12.23
N ALA A 175 -4.43 21.71 12.70
CA ALA A 175 -3.80 23.00 13.00
C ALA A 175 -3.61 23.87 11.74
N GLN A 176 -3.26 23.28 10.60
CA GLN A 176 -3.14 24.03 9.33
C GLN A 176 -4.52 24.35 8.74
N GLY A 177 -5.51 23.45 8.82
CA GLY A 177 -6.90 23.76 8.49
C GLY A 177 -7.52 24.82 9.43
N SER A 178 -6.89 25.04 10.60
CA SER A 178 -7.28 26.01 11.63
C SER A 178 -6.76 27.43 11.42
N TRP A 179 -6.18 27.80 10.27
CA TRP A 179 -6.05 29.23 9.94
C TRP A 179 -7.42 29.94 9.92
N ALA A 180 -8.51 29.17 9.78
CA ALA A 180 -9.91 29.62 9.89
C ALA A 180 -10.50 29.64 11.32
N LEU A 181 -9.78 29.18 12.35
CA LEU A 181 -10.27 29.08 13.74
C LEU A 181 -9.33 29.77 14.74
N ARG A 182 -8.99 31.05 14.50
CA ARG A 182 -8.19 31.87 15.44
C ARG A 182 -8.88 32.11 16.80
N GLU A 183 -10.14 31.72 16.95
CA GLU A 183 -10.93 31.90 18.17
C GLU A 183 -11.10 30.62 18.99
N ALA A 184 -10.67 29.46 18.48
CA ALA A 184 -10.79 28.20 19.19
C ALA A 184 -9.52 27.87 20.00
N ASN A 185 -9.60 27.97 21.33
CA ASN A 185 -8.53 27.51 22.22
C ASN A 185 -8.41 25.98 22.11
N MET A 186 -7.41 25.49 21.38
CA MET A 186 -7.13 24.06 21.25
C MET A 186 -6.14 23.62 22.33
N CYS A 187 -6.60 22.82 23.29
CA CYS A 187 -5.77 22.21 24.32
C CYS A 187 -5.41 20.77 23.93
N MET A 188 -4.14 20.38 24.11
CA MET A 188 -3.64 19.09 23.64
C MET A 188 -3.09 18.25 24.80
N GLU A 189 -3.46 16.97 24.82
CA GLU A 189 -2.94 16.01 25.78
C GLU A 189 -2.70 14.67 25.04
N GLY A 190 -1.44 14.22 25.03
CA GLY A 190 -1.03 13.00 24.33
C GLY A 190 -0.36 12.04 25.30
N THR A 191 -0.82 10.79 25.35
CA THR A 191 -0.21 9.75 26.18
C THR A 191 0.72 8.93 25.30
N SER A 192 1.99 9.33 25.19
CA SER A 192 2.98 8.53 24.46
C SER A 192 3.27 7.27 25.27
N ARG A 193 2.88 6.09 24.76
CA ARG A 193 3.37 4.80 25.28
C ARG A 193 4.77 4.50 24.75
N HIS A 194 5.72 5.41 24.93
CA HIS A 194 7.11 4.97 25.07
C HIS A 194 7.25 4.45 26.50
N GLY A 195 7.44 3.13 26.59
CA GLY A 195 7.44 2.39 27.83
C GLY A 195 8.28 3.04 28.92
N LEU A 196 7.65 3.18 30.09
CA LEU A 196 8.25 2.81 31.35
C LEU A 196 8.82 1.40 31.22
N TYR A 197 10.07 1.29 30.79
CA TYR A 197 10.98 0.25 31.22
C TYR A 197 12.27 0.95 31.63
N SER A 198 12.52 0.82 32.93
CA SER A 198 13.63 1.29 33.78
C SER A 198 14.96 1.59 33.10
#